data_AF-A0AAC9BD25-F1
#
_entry.id   AF-A0AAC9BD25-F1
#
_cell.length_a   1.000
_cell.length_b   1.000
_cell.length_c   1.000
_cell.angle_alpha   90.00
_cell.angle_beta   90.00
_cell.angle_gamma   90.00
#
_symmetry.space_group_name_H-M   'P 1'
#
loop_
_entity.id
_entity.type
_entity.pdbx_description
1 polymer ?
#
loop_
_entity_poly.entity_id
_entity_poly.type
_entity_poly.pdbx_seq_one_letter_code
_entity_poly.pdbx_strand_id
1 'polypeptide(L)'
;MQPEQWTFSFGNATTQVQAEYWAGNRSVSIRQTDNGFLATLNNLHKGVGMTVPWILLVDTLAGCLIFLSISGLWLWVLTTKRRTVGWTIFGLGSLLTLGLVIARL
;
A
#
# COMPACT_ATOMS: atom_id res chain seq x y z
N MET A 1 5.41 -26.82 27.82
CA MET A 1 4.59 -25.62 27.58
C MET A 1 5.54 -24.51 27.18
N GLN A 2 5.40 -23.92 25.98
CA GLN A 2 6.22 -22.76 25.57
C GLN A 2 5.66 -21.50 26.27
N PRO A 3 6.51 -20.66 26.90
CA PRO A 3 6.07 -19.43 27.54
C PRO A 3 5.45 -18.47 26.52
N GLU A 4 4.53 -17.61 26.99
CA GLU A 4 3.89 -16.63 26.13
C GLU A 4 4.91 -15.61 25.59
N GLN A 5 4.74 -15.20 24.33
CA GLN A 5 5.64 -14.29 23.64
C GLN A 5 4.83 -13.09 23.14
N TRP A 6 5.28 -11.88 23.48
CA TRP A 6 4.72 -10.63 22.99
C TRP A 6 5.72 -9.88 22.13
N THR A 7 5.28 -9.46 20.96
CA THR A 7 6.11 -8.74 19.99
C THR A 7 5.44 -7.42 19.65
N PHE A 8 6.16 -6.33 19.89
CA PHE A 8 5.76 -4.98 19.53
C PHE A 8 6.68 -4.46 18.43
N SER A 9 6.11 -4.04 17.31
CA SER A 9 6.85 -3.48 16.19
C SER A 9 6.39 -2.04 15.96
N PHE A 10 7.33 -1.10 16.03
CA PHE A 10 7.08 0.32 15.77
C PHE A 10 8.27 0.90 15.02
N GLY A 11 8.06 2.01 14.31
CA GLY A 11 9.12 2.58 13.50
C GLY A 11 8.62 3.74 12.66
N ASN A 12 9.57 4.36 11.98
CA ASN A 12 9.31 5.39 10.98
C ASN A 12 9.73 4.85 9.60
N ALA A 13 9.76 5.73 8.60
CA ALA A 13 10.14 5.33 7.25
C ALA A 13 11.54 4.70 7.17
N THR A 14 12.50 5.20 7.95
CA THR A 14 13.93 4.82 7.85
C THR A 14 14.34 3.75 8.84
N THR A 15 13.62 3.55 9.94
CA THR A 15 14.04 2.68 11.03
C THR A 15 12.84 1.93 11.60
N GLN A 16 13.01 0.63 11.80
CA GLN A 16 12.06 -0.24 12.47
C GLN A 16 12.66 -0.76 13.79
N VAL A 17 11.90 -0.66 14.87
CA VAL A 17 12.22 -1.17 16.19
C VAL A 17 11.24 -2.28 16.53
N GLN A 18 11.79 -3.43 16.93
CA GLN A 18 11.03 -4.59 17.39
C GLN A 18 11.42 -4.88 18.83
N ALA A 19 10.44 -4.83 19.73
CA ALA A 19 10.59 -5.21 21.13
C ALA A 19 9.91 -6.56 21.35
N GLU A 20 10.65 -7.52 21.89
CA GLU A 20 10.20 -8.89 22.13
C GLU A 20 10.35 -9.23 23.62
N TYR A 21 9.24 -9.67 24.21
CA TYR A 21 9.17 -10.08 25.60
C TYR A 21 8.66 -11.51 25.73
N TRP A 22 9.30 -12.28 26.61
CA TRP A 22 8.92 -13.64 26.96
C TRP A 22 8.43 -13.65 28.41
N ALA A 23 7.25 -14.23 28.66
CA ALA A 23 6.70 -14.27 30.01
C ALA A 23 7.65 -14.93 31.02
N GLY A 24 7.82 -14.25 32.15
CA GLY A 24 8.73 -14.66 33.22
C GLY A 24 10.18 -14.21 33.02
N ASN A 25 10.51 -13.59 31.88
CA ASN A 25 11.83 -12.98 31.69
C ASN A 25 11.91 -11.61 32.38
N ARG A 26 13.11 -11.24 32.83
CA ARG A 26 13.41 -9.94 33.46
C ARG A 26 13.98 -8.91 32.49
N SER A 27 14.15 -9.30 31.23
CA SER A 27 14.66 -8.46 30.15
C SER A 27 13.74 -8.50 28.94
N VAL A 28 13.81 -7.44 28.14
CA VAL A 28 13.15 -7.31 26.84
C VAL A 28 14.24 -7.29 25.76
N SER A 29 14.08 -8.08 24.70
CA SER A 29 14.97 -8.04 23.54
C SER A 29 14.52 -6.90 22.63
N ILE A 30 15.42 -5.97 22.31
CA ILE A 30 15.15 -4.84 21.42
C ILE A 30 16.03 -4.99 20.19
N ARG A 31 15.41 -5.05 19.01
CA ARG A 31 16.09 -5.08 17.72
C ARG A 31 15.72 -3.85 16.91
N GLN A 32 16.70 -3.00 16.66
CA GLN A 32 16.58 -1.90 15.70
C GLN A 32 17.13 -2.35 14.34
N THR A 33 16.39 -2.08 13.27
CA THR A 33 16.80 -2.34 11.89
C THR A 33 16.65 -1.05 11.10
N ASP A 34 17.72 -0.62 10.46
CA ASP A 34 17.68 0.50 9.53
C ASP A 34 17.29 0.00 8.14
N ASN A 35 16.37 0.74 7.52
CA ASN A 35 15.82 0.42 6.23
C ASN A 35 16.76 0.92 5.12
N GLY A 36 17.02 0.06 4.15
CA GLY A 36 17.65 0.47 2.90
C GLY A 36 16.75 1.42 2.09
N PHE A 37 17.30 2.06 1.07
CA PHE A 37 16.61 3.06 0.26
C PHE A 37 15.23 2.61 -0.26
N LEU A 38 15.14 1.43 -0.87
CA LEU A 38 13.88 0.89 -1.39
C LEU A 38 12.86 0.61 -0.28
N ALA A 39 13.32 0.12 0.88
CA ALA A 39 12.46 -0.14 2.02
C ALA A 39 11.91 1.18 2.59
N THR A 40 12.75 2.23 2.66
CA THR A 40 12.33 3.57 3.06
C THR A 40 11.28 4.15 2.13
N LEU A 41 11.47 4.05 0.80
CA LEU A 41 10.46 4.47 -0.17
C LEU A 41 9.13 3.73 -0.01
N ASN A 42 9.18 2.41 0.19
CA ASN A 42 7.99 1.60 0.43
C ASN A 42 7.27 2.02 1.73
N ASN A 43 8.02 2.32 2.79
CA ASN A 43 7.45 2.78 4.05
C ASN A 43 6.85 4.18 3.95
N LEU A 44 7.46 5.10 3.19
CA LEU A 44 6.89 6.40 2.89
C LEU A 44 5.57 6.27 2.12
N HIS A 45 5.54 5.39 1.11
CA HIS A 45 4.33 5.12 0.32
C HIS A 45 3.19 4.55 1.18
N LYS A 46 3.51 3.64 2.09
CA LYS A 46 2.54 3.07 3.05
C LYS A 46 2.15 4.02 4.19
N GLY A 47 2.89 5.12 4.37
CA GLY A 47 2.69 6.06 5.48
C GLY A 47 3.14 5.53 6.85
N VAL A 48 4.11 4.61 6.92
CA VAL A 48 4.56 4.00 8.18
C VAL A 48 5.23 5.04 9.09
N GLY A 49 4.65 5.27 10.27
CA GLY A 49 5.18 6.19 11.27
C GLY A 49 5.20 7.66 10.82
N MET A 50 4.37 8.02 9.84
CA MET A 50 4.30 9.37 9.28
C MET A 50 3.30 10.26 10.03
N THR A 51 3.54 11.57 10.01
CA THR A 51 2.69 12.57 10.66
C THR A 51 1.47 12.92 9.81
N VAL A 52 0.47 13.56 10.43
CA VAL A 52 -0.79 13.97 9.78
C VAL A 52 -0.57 14.75 8.47
N PRO A 53 0.37 15.73 8.36
CA PRO A 53 0.60 16.43 7.10
C PRO A 53 0.99 15.53 5.92
N TRP A 54 1.77 14.47 6.16
CA TRP A 54 2.15 13.52 5.11
C TRP A 54 0.95 12.71 4.62
N ILE A 55 0.13 12.23 5.55
CA ILE A 55 -1.09 11.47 5.24
C ILE A 55 -2.00 12.32 4.36
N LEU A 56 -2.27 13.57 4.75
CA LEU A 56 -3.11 14.48 3.96
C LEU A 56 -2.52 14.79 2.58
N LEU A 57 -1.19 14.94 2.47
CA LEU A 57 -0.52 15.15 1.19
C LEU A 57 -0.71 13.95 0.25
N VAL A 58 -0.47 12.73 0.74
CA VAL A 58 -0.64 11.51 -0.05
C VAL A 58 -2.10 11.27 -0.42
N ASP A 59 -3.04 11.50 0.50
CA ASP A 59 -4.48 11.35 0.25
C ASP A 59 -4.98 12.34 -0.80
N THR A 60 -4.49 13.58 -0.78
CA THR A 60 -4.83 14.59 -1.79
C THR A 60 -4.27 14.21 -3.16
N LEU A 61 -3.04 13.71 -3.23
CA LEU A 61 -2.44 13.23 -4.48
C LEU A 61 -3.20 12.03 -5.04
N ALA A 62 -3.58 11.07 -4.18
CA ALA A 62 -4.42 9.93 -4.56
C ALA A 62 -5.78 10.41 -5.11
N GLY A 63 -6.42 11.36 -4.43
CA GLY A 63 -7.67 11.99 -4.88
C GLY A 63 -7.53 12.64 -6.26
N CYS A 64 -6.44 13.37 -6.52
CA CYS A 64 -6.16 13.96 -7.83
C CYS A 64 -5.99 12.92 -8.92
N LEU A 65 -5.31 11.80 -8.66
CA LEU A 65 -5.13 10.71 -9.63
C LEU A 65 -6.45 9.99 -9.93
N ILE A 66 -7.30 9.79 -8.92
CA ILE A 66 -8.65 9.25 -9.11
C ILE A 66 -9.47 10.21 -9.97
N PHE A 67 -9.47 11.50 -9.64
CA PHE A 67 -10.18 12.52 -10.40
C PHE A 67 -9.70 12.61 -11.85
N LEU A 68 -8.39 12.58 -12.08
CA LEU A 68 -7.78 12.54 -13.41
C LEU A 68 -8.22 11.29 -14.19
N SER A 69 -8.23 10.13 -13.54
CA SER A 69 -8.64 8.86 -14.17
C SER A 69 -10.11 8.88 -14.59
N ILE A 70 -10.99 9.36 -13.71
CA ILE A 70 -12.44 9.47 -13.98
C ILE A 70 -12.70 10.51 -15.07
N SER A 71 -12.09 11.69 -14.97
CA SER A 71 -12.26 12.74 -15.98
C SER A 71 -11.73 12.31 -17.35
N GLY A 72 -10.61 11.57 -17.41
CA GLY A 72 -10.10 10.97 -18.63
C GLY A 72 -11.08 9.99 -19.27
N LEU A 73 -11.69 9.09 -18.49
CA LEU A 73 -12.74 8.19 -18.97
C LEU A 73 -13.98 8.95 -19.45
N TRP A 74 -14.38 9.99 -18.72
CA TRP A 74 -15.52 10.83 -19.08
C TRP A 74 -15.30 11.54 -20.42
N LEU A 75 -14.14 12.18 -20.59
CA LEU A 75 -13.75 12.83 -21.84
C LEU A 75 -13.64 11.83 -22.99
N TRP A 76 -13.12 10.63 -22.74
CA TRP A 76 -13.04 9.58 -23.74
C TRP A 76 -14.42 9.17 -24.27
N VAL A 77 -15.41 8.99 -23.38
CA VAL A 77 -16.80 8.71 -23.78
C VAL A 77 -17.39 9.85 -24.61
N LEU A 78 -17.15 11.10 -24.23
CA LEU A 78 -17.71 12.27 -24.92
C LEU A 78 -17.10 12.49 -26.31
N THR A 79 -15.77 12.35 -26.45
CA THR A 79 -15.03 12.78 -27.64
C THR A 79 -14.81 11.68 -28.68
N THR A 80 -14.92 10.41 -28.30
CA THR A 80 -14.54 9.30 -29.20
C THR A 80 -15.73 8.80 -30.02
N LYS A 81 -15.65 8.85 -31.36
CA LYS A 81 -16.65 8.25 -32.26
C LYS A 81 -16.64 6.71 -32.23
N ARG A 82 -15.49 6.08 -32.04
CA ARG A 82 -15.32 4.61 -31.96
C ARG A 82 -15.30 4.13 -30.50
N ARG A 83 -16.39 4.34 -29.77
CA ARG A 83 -16.53 3.97 -28.34
C ARG A 83 -16.31 2.47 -28.09
N THR A 84 -16.68 1.63 -29.07
CA THR A 84 -16.60 0.16 -28.96
C THR A 84 -15.20 -0.35 -28.67
N VAL A 85 -14.14 0.26 -29.24
CA VAL A 85 -12.76 -0.23 -29.06
C VAL A 85 -12.29 -0.08 -27.61
N GLY A 86 -12.51 1.07 -26.97
CA GLY A 86 -12.09 1.21 -25.57
C GLY A 86 -12.94 0.37 -24.62
N TRP A 87 -14.22 0.14 -24.91
CA TRP A 87 -15.03 -0.82 -24.15
C TRP A 87 -14.51 -2.26 -24.30
N THR A 88 -14.05 -2.65 -25.50
CA THR A 88 -13.44 -3.98 -25.69
C THR A 88 -12.13 -4.13 -24.92
N ILE A 89 -11.27 -3.11 -24.92
CA ILE A 89 -10.00 -3.14 -24.17
C ILE A 89 -10.29 -3.19 -22.66
N PHE A 90 -11.20 -2.36 -22.17
CA PHE A 90 -11.60 -2.33 -20.77
C PHE A 90 -12.22 -3.65 -20.31
N GLY A 91 -13.14 -4.20 -21.11
CA GLY A 91 -13.81 -5.48 -20.82
C GLY A 91 -12.83 -6.65 -20.82
N LEU A 92 -11.95 -6.73 -21.82
CA LEU A 92 -10.95 -7.81 -21.92
C LEU A 92 -9.93 -7.73 -20.78
N GLY A 93 -9.45 -6.53 -20.45
CA GLY A 93 -8.56 -6.31 -19.31
C GLY A 93 -9.21 -6.70 -17.98
N SER A 94 -10.46 -6.28 -17.76
CA SER A 94 -11.20 -6.61 -16.53
C SER A 94 -11.46 -8.11 -16.40
N LEU A 95 -11.84 -8.78 -17.49
CA LEU A 95 -12.05 -10.23 -17.53
C LEU A 95 -10.75 -11.00 -17.27
N LEU A 96 -9.62 -10.55 -17.83
CA LEU A 96 -8.31 -11.15 -17.57
C LEU A 96 -7.95 -11.04 -16.09
N THR A 97 -8.08 -9.85 -15.49
CA THR A 97 -7.80 -9.65 -14.07
C THR A 97 -8.70 -10.51 -13.19
N LEU A 98 -10.00 -10.56 -13.47
CA LEU A 98 -10.93 -11.43 -12.74
C LEU A 98 -10.58 -12.91 -12.90
N GLY A 99 -10.20 -13.33 -14.10
CA GLY A 99 -9.77 -14.69 -14.38
C GLY A 99 -8.54 -15.09 -13.58
N LEU A 100 -7.52 -14.23 -13.52
CA LEU A 100 -6.32 -14.46 -12.71
C LEU A 100 -6.65 -14.58 -11.22
N VAL A 101 -7.47 -13.66 -10.70
CA VAL A 101 -7.90 -13.68 -9.29
C VAL A 101 -8.67 -14.96 -8.94
N ILE A 102 -9.57 -15.42 -9.81
CA ILE A 102 -10.33 -16.65 -9.61
C ILE A 102 -9.42 -17.89 -9.69
N ALA A 103 -8.48 -17.89 -10.63
CA ALA A 103 -7.51 -18.97 -10.79
C ALA A 103 -6.50 -19.06 -9.64
N ARG A 104 -6.49 -18.06 -8.73
CA ARG A 104 -5.51 -17.94 -7.62
C ARG A 104 -4.06 -17.93 -8.12
N LEU A 105 -3.86 -17.43 -9.33
CA LEU A 105 -2.55 -17.07 -9.88
C LEU A 105 -2.19 -15.65 -9.42
#